data_AF-A0A016QSJ5-F1
#
_entry.id   AF-A0A016QSJ5-F1
#
_cell.length_a   1.000
_cell.length_b   1.000
_cell.length_c   1.000
_cell.angle_alpha   90.00
_cell.angle_beta   90.00
_cell.angle_gamma   90.00
#
_symmetry.space_group_name_H-M   'P 1'
#
loop_
_entity.id
_entity.type
_entity.pdbx_description
1 polymer ?
#
loop_
_entity_poly.entity_id
_entity_poly.type
_entity_poly.pdbx_seq_one_letter_code
_entity_poly.pdbx_strand_id
1 'polypeptide(L)'
;MAALALEYHGDLRETLSAPGQGRQYGKHRASAPGDPPAVQSGTLRNSIQAVQLDPLTWAVGVAGKIKHPASGEEVGKIATYLEFGSRRVAARPFVRPTLDAFKKRHKGRP
;
A
#
# COMPACT_ATOMS: atom_id res chain seq x y z
N MET A 1 5.12 -16.07 13.59
CA MET A 1 4.12 -15.12 13.04
C MET A 1 4.66 -13.71 12.84
N ALA A 2 5.40 -13.12 13.80
CA ALA A 2 5.98 -11.78 13.64
C ALA A 2 6.85 -11.58 12.38
N ALA A 3 7.70 -12.57 12.03
CA ALA A 3 8.55 -12.47 10.84
C ALA A 3 7.76 -12.35 9.52
N LEU A 4 6.66 -13.09 9.37
CA LEU A 4 5.80 -13.03 8.18
C LEU A 4 5.09 -11.67 8.06
N ALA A 5 4.66 -11.11 9.20
CA ALA A 5 4.03 -9.80 9.23
C ALA A 5 5.01 -8.69 8.83
N LEU A 6 6.26 -8.77 9.28
CA LEU A 6 7.32 -7.84 8.90
C LEU A 6 7.75 -8.00 7.43
N GLU A 7 7.78 -9.22 6.91
CA GLU A 7 8.07 -9.48 5.49
C GLU A 7 6.99 -8.85 4.61
N TYR A 8 5.71 -9.12 4.89
CA TYR A 8 4.61 -8.54 4.13
C TYR A 8 4.52 -7.00 4.29
N HIS A 9 4.87 -6.47 5.46
CA HIS A 9 5.02 -5.02 5.67
C HIS A 9 6.09 -4.42 4.77
N GLY A 10 7.23 -5.10 4.62
CA GLY A 10 8.30 -4.75 3.69
C GLY A 10 7.83 -4.76 2.24
N ASP A 11 7.19 -5.84 1.79
CA ASP A 11 6.68 -6.01 0.43
C ASP A 11 5.69 -4.87 0.06
N LEU A 12 4.80 -4.47 0.97
CA LEU A 12 3.88 -3.34 0.76
C LEU A 12 4.62 -2.01 0.61
N ARG A 13 5.64 -1.77 1.44
CA ARG A 13 6.43 -0.53 1.38
C ARG A 13 7.25 -0.45 0.11
N GLU A 14 7.79 -1.57 -0.36
CA GLU A 14 8.51 -1.66 -1.62
C GLU A 14 7.58 -1.36 -2.80
N THR A 15 6.40 -1.99 -2.83
CA THR A 15 5.36 -1.74 -3.83
C THR A 15 4.99 -0.25 -3.89
N LEU A 16 4.82 0.38 -2.72
CA LEU A 16 4.52 1.81 -2.58
C LEU A 16 5.73 2.74 -2.78
N SER A 17 6.92 2.20 -3.01
CA SER A 17 8.13 2.96 -3.30
C SER A 17 8.46 2.99 -4.80
N ALA A 18 7.76 2.19 -5.61
CA ALA A 18 7.95 2.15 -7.04
C ALA A 18 7.57 3.50 -7.70
N PRO A 19 8.32 3.94 -8.72
CA PRO A 19 7.90 5.07 -9.55
C PRO A 19 6.62 4.71 -10.32
N GLY A 20 5.74 5.69 -10.52
CA GLY A 20 4.56 5.48 -11.37
C GLY A 20 4.95 5.20 -12.81
N GLN A 21 4.13 4.45 -13.55
CA GLN A 21 4.37 4.17 -14.98
C GLN A 21 3.49 4.99 -15.93
N GLY A 22 2.62 5.84 -15.40
CA GLY A 22 1.75 6.72 -16.16
C GLY A 22 2.45 7.99 -16.68
N ARG A 23 1.62 9.02 -16.92
CA ARG A 23 2.06 10.30 -17.52
C ARG A 23 3.08 11.02 -16.63
N GLN A 24 4.12 11.55 -17.26
CA GLN A 24 5.13 12.38 -16.62
C GLN A 24 4.68 13.86 -16.57
N TYR A 25 4.81 14.46 -15.40
CA TYR A 25 4.57 15.87 -15.12
C TYR A 25 5.83 16.47 -14.49
N GLY A 26 6.65 17.12 -15.31
CA GLY A 26 7.95 17.61 -14.88
C GLY A 26 8.81 16.48 -14.30
N LYS A 27 9.12 16.56 -12.99
CA LYS A 27 9.92 15.57 -12.25
C LYS A 27 9.09 14.42 -11.63
N HIS A 28 7.76 14.52 -11.64
CA HIS A 28 6.88 13.49 -11.06
C HIS A 28 6.26 12.63 -12.17
N ARG A 29 6.23 11.30 -11.97
CA ARG A 29 5.54 10.38 -12.87
C ARG A 29 4.35 9.76 -12.14
N ALA A 30 3.15 10.02 -12.66
CA ALA A 30 1.91 9.49 -12.09
C ALA A 30 1.82 7.97 -12.28
N SER A 31 1.01 7.27 -11.50
CA SER A 31 0.72 5.84 -11.73
C SER A 31 -0.27 5.65 -12.88
N ALA A 32 -0.13 4.60 -13.69
CA ALA A 32 -1.14 4.22 -14.68
C ALA A 32 -2.27 3.41 -14.03
N PRO A 33 -3.47 3.30 -14.65
CA PRO A 33 -4.51 2.39 -14.18
C PRO A 33 -4.01 0.97 -13.98
N GLY A 34 -4.29 0.40 -12.81
CA GLY A 34 -3.82 -0.93 -12.42
C GLY A 34 -2.44 -0.96 -11.75
N ASP A 35 -1.61 0.08 -11.91
CA ASP A 35 -0.32 0.18 -11.23
C ASP A 35 -0.49 0.58 -9.77
N PRO A 36 0.49 0.26 -8.90
CA PRO A 36 0.51 0.79 -7.54
C PRO A 36 0.60 2.33 -7.53
N PRO A 37 0.16 2.99 -6.44
CA PRO A 37 0.27 4.43 -6.28
C PRO A 37 1.72 4.91 -6.42
N ALA A 38 1.92 5.95 -7.23
CA ALA A 38 3.23 6.58 -7.37
C ALA A 38 3.62 7.36 -6.11
N VAL A 39 4.91 7.36 -5.77
CA VAL A 39 5.42 8.16 -4.67
C VAL A 39 5.33 9.65 -5.00
N GLN A 40 4.64 10.41 -4.15
CA GLN A 40 4.68 11.88 -4.16
C GLN A 40 5.30 12.43 -2.87
N SER A 41 4.68 12.18 -1.72
CA SER A 41 5.14 12.63 -0.39
C SER A 41 5.73 11.50 0.46
N GLY A 42 5.45 10.25 0.11
CA GLY A 42 5.74 9.10 0.96
C GLY A 42 4.83 8.96 2.18
N THR A 43 3.76 9.76 2.32
CA THR A 43 2.84 9.62 3.47
C THR A 43 2.17 8.24 3.49
N LEU A 44 1.71 7.75 2.33
CA LEU A 44 1.05 6.45 2.23
C LEU A 44 2.01 5.30 2.60
N ARG A 45 3.22 5.26 2.04
CA ARG A 45 4.22 4.22 2.39
C ARG A 45 4.60 4.25 3.88
N ASN A 46 4.69 5.45 4.47
CA ASN A 46 5.05 5.63 5.87
C ASN A 46 3.89 5.28 6.82
N SER A 47 2.65 5.24 6.32
CA SER A 47 1.48 4.83 7.10
C SER A 47 1.27 3.32 7.18
N ILE A 48 2.10 2.52 6.50
CA ILE A 48 2.02 1.06 6.59
C ILE A 48 2.51 0.59 7.95
N GLN A 49 1.67 -0.17 8.65
CA GLN A 49 1.93 -0.68 9.99
C GLN A 49 1.75 -2.19 10.03
N ALA A 50 2.52 -2.84 10.91
CA ALA A 50 2.32 -4.21 11.35
C ALA A 50 1.99 -4.15 12.85
N VAL A 51 0.79 -4.56 13.23
CA VAL A 51 0.30 -4.51 14.60
C VAL A 51 0.02 -5.93 15.05
N GLN A 52 0.60 -6.32 16.18
CA GLN A 52 0.27 -7.59 16.82
C GLN A 52 -1.10 -7.46 17.48
N LEU A 53 -2.03 -8.35 17.12
CA LEU A 53 -3.34 -8.44 17.77
C LEU A 53 -3.28 -9.43 18.93
N ASP A 54 -2.71 -10.62 18.67
CA ASP A 54 -2.56 -11.71 19.65
C ASP A 54 -1.17 -12.37 19.48
N PRO A 55 -0.74 -13.32 20.34
CA PRO A 55 0.55 -14.00 20.20
C PRO A 55 0.80 -14.62 18.82
N LEU A 56 -0.26 -15.08 18.15
CA LEU A 56 -0.20 -15.74 16.84
C LEU A 56 -0.81 -14.89 15.70
N THR A 57 -1.37 -13.71 15.99
CA THR A 57 -2.14 -12.92 15.02
C THR A 57 -1.53 -11.55 14.83
N TRP A 58 -1.28 -11.18 13.58
CA TRP A 58 -0.76 -9.87 13.19
C TRP A 58 -1.63 -9.25 12.09
N ALA A 59 -1.93 -7.97 12.22
CA ALA A 59 -2.57 -7.17 11.19
C ALA A 59 -1.53 -6.31 10.48
N VAL A 60 -1.50 -6.33 9.16
CA VAL A 60 -0.60 -5.51 8.35
C VAL A 60 -1.43 -4.71 7.35
N GLY A 61 -1.25 -3.40 7.32
CA GLY A 61 -2.01 -2.53 6.44
C GLY A 61 -1.77 -1.05 6.67
N VAL A 62 -2.67 -0.23 6.12
CA VAL A 62 -2.61 1.24 6.20
C VAL A 62 -3.21 1.72 7.52
N ALA A 63 -2.48 2.57 8.24
CA ALA A 63 -2.98 3.23 9.44
C ALA A 63 -4.12 4.20 9.11
N GLY A 64 -5.33 3.89 9.58
CA GLY A 64 -6.54 4.62 9.20
C GLY A 64 -6.59 6.08 9.64
N LYS A 65 -6.07 6.40 10.83
CA LYS A 65 -6.24 7.72 11.48
C LYS A 65 -5.14 8.74 11.18
N ILE A 66 -4.10 8.36 10.42
CA ILE A 66 -3.05 9.30 10.01
C ILE A 66 -3.65 10.29 9.01
N LYS A 67 -3.41 11.58 9.22
CA LYS A 67 -3.87 12.65 8.31
C LYS A 67 -2.81 12.91 7.25
N HIS A 68 -3.23 13.04 6.00
CA HIS A 68 -2.34 13.39 4.91
C HIS A 68 -1.96 14.88 5.02
N PRO A 69 -0.68 15.25 5.02
CA PRO A 69 -0.24 16.60 5.35
C PRO A 69 -0.72 17.66 4.35
N ALA A 70 -0.93 17.28 3.08
CA ALA A 70 -1.36 18.21 2.05
C ALA A 70 -2.89 18.36 1.93
N SER A 71 -3.67 17.33 2.30
CA SER A 71 -5.13 17.33 2.09
C SER A 71 -5.94 17.33 3.39
N GLY A 72 -5.32 17.03 4.53
CA GLY A 72 -6.01 16.86 5.81
C GLY A 72 -6.91 15.61 5.87
N GLU A 73 -6.99 14.82 4.80
CA GLU A 73 -7.80 13.61 4.75
C GLU A 73 -7.11 12.43 5.45
N GLU A 74 -7.88 11.48 5.95
CA GLU A 74 -7.34 10.22 6.48
C GLU A 74 -6.67 9.41 5.38
N VAL A 75 -5.42 9.00 5.64
CA VAL A 75 -4.64 8.18 4.72
C VAL A 75 -5.33 6.83 4.47
N GLY A 76 -6.08 6.30 5.44
CA GLY A 76 -6.92 5.12 5.23
C GLY A 76 -8.01 5.31 4.17
N LYS A 77 -8.63 6.49 4.09
CA LYS A 77 -9.64 6.81 3.06
C LYS A 77 -9.00 6.92 1.69
N ILE A 78 -7.87 7.64 1.61
CA ILE A 78 -7.07 7.75 0.39
C ILE A 78 -6.66 6.36 -0.11
N ALA A 79 -6.14 5.51 0.78
CA ALA A 79 -5.76 4.14 0.45
C ALA A 79 -6.94 3.32 -0.08
N THR A 80 -8.13 3.48 0.51
CA THR A 80 -9.35 2.79 0.07
C THR A 80 -9.74 3.22 -1.34
N TYR A 81 -9.72 4.53 -1.63
CA TYR A 81 -10.01 5.05 -2.97
C TYR A 81 -8.97 4.63 -4.00
N LEU A 82 -7.71 4.46 -3.61
CA LEU A 82 -6.67 3.98 -4.51
C LEU A 82 -6.82 2.48 -4.76
N GLU A 83 -7.03 1.66 -3.73
CA GLU A 83 -7.14 0.21 -3.88
C GLU A 83 -8.33 -0.19 -4.76
N PHE A 84 -9.49 0.44 -4.58
CA PHE A 84 -10.73 0.08 -5.29
C PHE A 84 -11.08 1.03 -6.44
N GLY A 85 -10.42 2.16 -6.54
CA GLY A 85 -10.84 3.24 -7.41
C GLY A 85 -12.02 4.03 -6.84
N SER A 86 -12.39 5.07 -7.57
CA SER A 86 -13.55 5.91 -7.34
C SER A 86 -14.15 6.32 -8.68
N ARG A 87 -15.29 7.02 -8.66
CA ARG A 87 -15.92 7.54 -9.88
C ARG A 87 -14.99 8.41 -10.75
N ARG A 88 -13.96 9.02 -10.15
CA ARG A 88 -13.04 9.95 -10.85
C ARG A 88 -11.63 9.39 -11.03
N VAL A 89 -11.27 8.32 -10.31
CA VAL A 89 -9.91 7.78 -10.29
C VAL A 89 -9.99 6.27 -10.46
N ALA A 90 -9.40 5.74 -11.53
CA ALA A 90 -9.31 4.30 -11.72
C ALA A 90 -8.44 3.65 -10.63
N ALA A 91 -8.74 2.40 -10.27
CA ALA A 91 -8.03 1.68 -9.24
C ALA A 91 -6.51 1.63 -9.49
N ARG A 92 -5.77 1.70 -8.39
CA ARG A 92 -4.32 1.62 -8.22
C ARG A 92 -4.04 0.58 -7.13
N PRO A 93 -4.38 -0.69 -7.37
CA PRO A 93 -4.31 -1.74 -6.36
C PRO A 93 -2.85 -1.98 -5.95
N PHE A 94 -2.62 -2.07 -4.65
CA PHE A 94 -1.29 -2.30 -4.07
C PHE A 94 -1.34 -3.24 -2.87
N VAL A 95 -2.50 -3.44 -2.24
CA VAL A 95 -2.61 -4.38 -1.11
C VAL A 95 -2.87 -5.78 -1.63
N ARG A 96 -3.94 -5.97 -2.41
CA ARG A 96 -4.31 -7.27 -2.97
C ARG A 96 -3.21 -7.93 -3.82
N PRO A 97 -2.63 -7.25 -4.84
CA PRO A 97 -1.62 -7.90 -5.67
C PRO A 97 -0.37 -8.29 -4.86
N THR A 98 0.03 -7.48 -3.89
CA THR A 98 1.16 -7.78 -3.01
C THR A 98 0.83 -8.95 -2.08
N LEU A 99 -0.38 -9.02 -1.53
CA LEU A 99 -0.83 -10.14 -0.72
C LEU A 99 -0.86 -11.45 -1.52
N ASP A 100 -1.32 -11.41 -2.76
CA ASP A 100 -1.39 -12.59 -3.62
C ASP A 100 0.02 -13.09 -3.98
N ALA A 101 0.94 -12.18 -4.27
CA ALA A 101 2.35 -12.51 -4.49
C ALA A 101 3.00 -13.11 -3.22
N PHE A 102 2.74 -12.52 -2.05
CA PHE A 102 3.21 -13.02 -0.77
C PHE A 102 2.67 -14.44 -0.48
N LYS A 103 1.35 -14.64 -0.63
CA LYS A 103 0.71 -15.96 -0.47
C LYS A 103 1.28 -16.99 -1.43
N LYS A 104 1.53 -16.62 -2.68
CA LYS A 104 2.12 -17.52 -3.69
C LYS A 104 3.52 -17.98 -3.26
N ARG A 105 4.33 -17.09 -2.68
CA ARG A 105 5.69 -17.37 -2.20
C ARG A 105 5.70 -18.33 -1.01
N HIS A 106 4.73 -18.21 -0.11
CA HIS A 106 4.63 -19.02 1.11
C HIS A 106 3.65 -20.19 0.99
N LYS A 107 3.12 -20.45 -0.22
CA LYS A 107 2.23 -21.59 -0.47
C LYS A 107 3.00 -22.90 -0.25
N GLY A 108 2.60 -23.68 0.75
CA GLY A 108 3.23 -24.97 1.08
C GLY A 108 4.32 -24.90 2.15
N ARG A 109 4.50 -23.75 2.82
CA ARG A 109 5.31 -23.67 4.03
C ARG A 109 4.55 -24.34 5.19
N PRO A 110 5.17 -25.25 5.96
CA PRO A 110 4.53 -25.92 7.10
C PRO A 110 4.17 -24.93 8.21
#